data_AF-A0A366HFE3-F1
#
_entry.id   AF-A0A366HFE3-F1
#
_cell.length_a   1.000
_cell.length_b   1.000
_cell.length_c   1.000
_cell.angle_alpha   90.00
_cell.angle_beta   90.00
_cell.angle_gamma   90.00
#
_symmetry.space_group_name_H-M   'P 1'
#
loop_
_entity.id
_entity.type
_entity.pdbx_description
1 polymer ?
#
loop_
_entity_poly.entity_id
_entity_poly.type
_entity_poly.pdbx_seq_one_letter_code
_entity_poly.pdbx_strand_id
1 'polypeptide(L)'
;MSIPEEYRPFACREYFEDGWSAQGHFDEDSQTLVIVPLDRSYVASEISFFAIGRSGLGGIDFGFRIGHQGLWAYHPIDQEFQFMAPTVAALVEGWCSGKLSI
;
A
#
# COMPACT_ATOMS: atom_id res chain seq x y z
N MET A 1 -12.91 3.00 -12.65
CA MET A 1 -12.50 1.65 -13.10
C MET A 1 -13.20 0.63 -12.22
N SER A 2 -13.66 -0.53 -12.72
CA SER A 2 -14.28 -1.54 -11.84
C SER A 2 -13.20 -2.33 -11.10
N ILE A 3 -13.35 -2.54 -9.79
CA ILE A 3 -12.41 -3.33 -8.97
C ILE A 3 -12.53 -4.83 -9.38
N PRO A 4 -11.43 -5.48 -9.81
CA PRO A 4 -11.43 -6.91 -10.13
C PRO A 4 -11.80 -7.77 -8.92
N GLU A 5 -12.36 -8.97 -9.16
CA GLU A 5 -12.97 -9.78 -8.10
C GLU A 5 -12.01 -10.17 -6.98
N GLU A 6 -10.76 -10.47 -7.33
CA GLU A 6 -9.71 -10.86 -6.38
C GLU A 6 -9.35 -9.76 -5.37
N TYR A 7 -9.60 -8.49 -5.71
CA TYR A 7 -9.30 -7.36 -4.83
C TYR A 7 -10.52 -6.88 -4.01
N ARG A 8 -11.73 -7.36 -4.32
CA ARG A 8 -12.96 -6.97 -3.60
C ARG A 8 -12.95 -7.24 -2.09
N PRO A 9 -12.26 -8.27 -1.56
CA PRO A 9 -12.15 -8.47 -0.11
C PRO A 9 -11.39 -7.36 0.61
N PHE A 10 -10.62 -6.54 -0.11
CA PHE A 10 -9.82 -5.44 0.44
C PHE A 10 -10.56 -4.12 0.33
N ALA A 11 -10.39 -3.25 1.33
CA ALA A 11 -10.92 -1.89 1.33
C ALA A 11 -10.12 -0.94 0.40
N CYS A 12 -9.90 -1.35 -0.85
CA CYS A 12 -8.92 -0.76 -1.78
C CYS A 12 -9.53 0.09 -2.89
N ARG A 13 -10.78 0.56 -2.73
CA ARG A 13 -11.50 1.27 -3.80
C ARG A 13 -10.74 2.47 -4.33
N GLU A 14 -10.20 3.29 -3.43
CA GLU A 14 -9.41 4.48 -3.77
C GLU A 14 -8.21 4.16 -4.68
N TYR A 15 -7.55 3.01 -4.48
CA TYR A 15 -6.41 2.60 -5.28
C TYR A 15 -6.80 2.45 -6.77
N PHE A 16 -8.01 1.99 -7.04
CA PHE A 16 -8.54 1.85 -8.41
C PHE A 16 -9.22 3.10 -8.95
N GLU A 17 -9.94 3.85 -8.09
CA GLU A 17 -10.74 5.00 -8.53
C GLU A 17 -9.90 6.26 -8.72
N ASP A 18 -8.88 6.47 -7.89
CA ASP A 18 -8.06 7.71 -7.90
C ASP A 18 -6.84 7.62 -8.84
N GLY A 19 -6.71 6.52 -9.61
CA GLY A 19 -5.67 6.35 -10.62
C GLY A 19 -4.34 5.79 -10.10
N TRP A 20 -4.19 5.52 -8.80
CA TRP A 20 -2.99 4.94 -8.21
C TRP A 20 -2.60 3.60 -8.85
N SER A 21 -3.59 2.74 -9.12
CA SER A 21 -3.39 1.46 -9.81
C SER A 21 -2.83 1.59 -11.23
N ALA A 22 -2.99 2.73 -11.89
CA ALA A 22 -2.45 2.97 -13.23
C ALA A 22 -1.07 3.66 -13.19
N GLN A 23 -0.83 4.54 -12.23
CA GLN A 23 0.33 5.44 -12.23
C GLN A 23 1.36 5.11 -11.15
N GLY A 24 0.93 4.57 -10.01
CA GLY A 24 1.71 4.53 -8.79
C GLY A 24 2.04 5.93 -8.27
N HIS A 25 3.06 6.01 -7.42
CA HIS A 25 3.64 7.26 -6.93
C HIS A 25 5.11 7.04 -6.62
N PHE A 26 5.98 7.77 -7.31
CA PHE A 26 7.41 7.79 -7.05
C PHE A 26 7.73 9.01 -6.19
N ASP A 27 8.38 8.76 -5.06
CA ASP A 27 8.93 9.80 -4.20
C ASP A 27 10.39 10.04 -4.58
N GLU A 28 10.69 11.25 -5.05
CA GLU A 28 12.02 11.65 -5.50
C GLU A 28 13.03 11.68 -4.34
N ASP A 29 12.61 12.07 -3.13
CA ASP A 29 13.53 12.24 -2.01
C ASP A 29 14.02 10.88 -1.47
N SER A 30 13.12 9.93 -1.29
CA SER A 30 13.48 8.56 -0.91
C SER A 30 13.88 7.65 -2.08
N GLN A 31 13.84 8.16 -3.32
CA GLN A 31 14.06 7.39 -4.56
C GLN A 31 13.25 6.08 -4.58
N THR A 32 12.04 6.10 -4.02
CA THR A 32 11.22 4.91 -3.79
C THR A 32 9.87 5.05 -4.46
N LEU A 33 9.43 3.98 -5.12
CA LEU A 33 8.07 3.87 -5.63
C LEU A 33 7.12 3.53 -4.47
N VAL A 34 6.74 4.56 -3.70
CA VAL A 34 5.93 4.45 -2.48
C VAL A 34 4.61 3.74 -2.74
N ILE A 35 3.98 4.05 -3.87
CA ILE A 35 2.80 3.33 -4.39
C ILE A 35 3.17 2.74 -5.75
N VAL A 36 2.91 1.46 -5.96
CA VAL A 36 3.20 0.78 -7.21
C VAL A 36 1.94 0.67 -8.08
N PRO A 37 2.07 0.72 -9.42
CA PRO A 37 0.97 0.38 -10.32
C PRO A 37 0.57 -1.10 -10.20
N LEU A 38 -0.63 -1.43 -10.68
CA LEU A 38 -1.28 -2.73 -10.49
C LEU A 38 -0.43 -3.89 -11.01
N ASP A 39 0.28 -3.70 -12.12
CA ASP A 39 1.20 -4.69 -12.73
C ASP A 39 2.41 -5.04 -11.86
N ARG A 40 2.68 -4.25 -10.81
CA ARG A 40 3.74 -4.47 -9.82
C ARG A 40 3.21 -4.75 -8.41
N SER A 41 1.90 -4.65 -8.22
CA SER A 41 1.21 -5.02 -6.99
C SER A 41 1.06 -6.54 -6.88
N TYR A 42 0.79 -7.04 -5.69
CA TYR A 42 0.55 -8.47 -5.49
C TYR A 42 -0.32 -8.75 -4.26
N VAL A 43 -1.01 -9.89 -4.28
CA VAL A 43 -1.78 -10.39 -3.15
C VAL A 43 -1.00 -11.51 -2.47
N ALA A 44 -0.65 -11.30 -1.20
CA ALA A 44 -0.10 -12.30 -0.29
C ALA A 44 -1.26 -12.99 0.45
N SER A 45 -1.78 -14.05 -0.15
CA SER A 45 -2.97 -14.77 0.33
C SER A 45 -2.80 -15.36 1.75
N GLU A 46 -1.59 -15.81 2.07
CA GLU A 46 -1.18 -16.43 3.34
C GLU A 46 -1.31 -15.49 4.54
N ILE A 47 -1.18 -14.17 4.31
CA ILE A 47 -1.32 -13.13 5.33
C ILE A 47 -2.52 -12.21 5.06
N SER A 48 -3.35 -12.54 4.07
CA SER A 48 -4.54 -11.76 3.68
C SER A 48 -4.21 -10.29 3.42
N PHE A 49 -3.14 -10.05 2.65
CA PHE A 49 -2.59 -8.72 2.39
C PHE A 49 -2.48 -8.44 0.89
N PHE A 50 -2.90 -7.24 0.48
CA PHE A 50 -2.76 -6.74 -0.87
C PHE A 50 -1.72 -5.61 -0.88
N ALA A 51 -0.50 -5.94 -1.31
CA ALA A 51 0.63 -5.03 -1.35
C ALA A 51 0.54 -4.12 -2.58
N ILE A 52 0.47 -2.81 -2.32
CA ILE A 52 0.37 -1.76 -3.33
C ILE A 52 1.46 -0.71 -3.20
N GLY A 53 2.44 -0.90 -2.33
CA GLY A 53 3.49 0.06 -2.07
C GLY A 53 4.68 -0.55 -1.35
N ARG A 54 5.79 0.18 -1.32
CA ARG A 54 7.04 -0.27 -0.68
C ARG A 54 7.61 0.87 0.15
N SER A 55 8.16 0.54 1.32
CA SER A 55 8.89 1.52 2.13
C SER A 55 10.31 1.79 1.59
N GLY A 56 10.84 0.90 0.74
CA GLY A 56 12.24 0.93 0.31
C GLY A 56 13.23 0.39 1.34
N LEU A 57 12.76 -0.03 2.53
CA LEU A 57 13.58 -0.50 3.64
C LEU A 57 13.08 -1.85 4.16
N GLY A 58 14.00 -2.79 4.42
CA GLY A 58 13.71 -4.02 5.18
C GLY A 58 12.69 -4.98 4.56
N GLY A 59 12.33 -4.79 3.28
CA GLY A 59 11.26 -5.58 2.63
C GLY A 59 9.86 -5.26 3.18
N ILE A 60 9.68 -4.09 3.80
CA ILE A 60 8.39 -3.66 4.33
C ILE A 60 7.52 -3.11 3.20
N ASP A 61 6.35 -3.72 3.04
CA ASP A 61 5.39 -3.36 2.01
C ASP A 61 4.19 -2.65 2.62
N PHE A 62 3.64 -1.70 1.86
CA PHE A 62 2.39 -1.01 2.18
C PHE A 62 1.22 -1.63 1.42
N GLY A 63 0.07 -1.74 2.07
CA GLY A 63 -1.06 -2.40 1.45
C GLY A 63 -2.33 -2.43 2.28
N PHE A 64 -3.32 -3.11 1.74
CA PHE A 64 -4.62 -3.32 2.38
C PHE A 64 -4.68 -4.70 3.02
N ARG A 65 -5.37 -4.80 4.15
CA ARG A 65 -5.61 -6.07 4.86
C ARG A 65 -7.09 -6.42 4.82
N ILE A 66 -7.42 -7.69 4.57
CA ILE A 66 -8.81 -8.16 4.54
C ILE A 66 -9.50 -7.85 5.87
N GLY A 67 -10.69 -7.26 5.81
CA GLY A 67 -11.50 -6.93 6.98
C GLY A 67 -11.06 -5.69 7.76
N HIS A 68 -9.97 -5.03 7.34
CA HIS A 68 -9.48 -3.78 7.96
C HIS A 68 -9.59 -2.61 6.98
N GLN A 69 -9.78 -1.40 7.52
CA GLN A 69 -9.78 -0.16 6.76
C GLN A 69 -8.37 0.44 6.73
N GLY A 70 -8.12 1.27 5.72
CA GLY A 70 -6.87 2.00 5.54
C GLY A 70 -5.69 1.13 5.11
N LEU A 71 -4.53 1.76 5.14
CA LEU A 71 -3.23 1.27 4.70
C LEU A 71 -2.40 0.81 5.87
N TRP A 72 -1.74 -0.32 5.68
CA TRP A 72 -0.93 -1.01 6.67
C TRP A 72 0.45 -1.28 6.09
N ALA A 73 1.47 -1.17 6.93
CA ALA A 73 2.81 -1.70 6.66
C ALA A 73 2.89 -3.13 7.20
N TYR A 74 3.38 -4.05 6.39
CA TYR A 74 3.69 -5.40 6.83
C TYR A 74 5.19 -5.54 7.12
N HIS A 75 5.52 -5.91 8.36
CA HIS A 75 6.88 -6.14 8.83
C HIS A 75 7.22 -7.63 8.71
N PRO A 76 7.97 -8.07 7.68
CA PRO A 76 8.16 -9.49 7.42
C PRO A 76 9.02 -10.21 8.47
N ILE A 77 9.87 -9.48 9.19
CA ILE A 77 10.73 -10.03 10.25
C ILE A 77 9.88 -10.45 11.45
N ASP A 78 9.02 -9.54 11.92
CA ASP A 78 8.19 -9.74 13.10
C ASP A 78 6.82 -10.37 12.77
N GLN A 79 6.47 -10.42 11.48
CA GLN A 79 5.16 -10.85 10.96
C GLN A 79 4.00 -10.00 11.51
N GLU A 80 4.25 -8.70 11.66
CA GLU A 80 3.30 -7.75 12.24
C GLU A 80 2.76 -6.76 11.20
N PHE A 81 1.54 -6.28 11.47
CA PHE A 81 0.91 -5.21 10.71
C PHE A 81 0.87 -3.92 11.52
N GLN A 82 1.39 -2.84 10.96
CA GLN A 82 1.33 -1.50 11.53
C GLN A 82 0.38 -0.63 10.71
N PHE A 83 -0.61 -0.01 11.35
CA PHE A 83 -1.48 0.94 10.68
C PHE A 83 -0.68 2.20 10.30
N MET A 84 -0.78 2.62 9.04
CA MET A 84 -0.01 3.77 8.52
C MET A 84 -0.90 4.97 8.24
N ALA A 85 -1.99 4.77 7.49
CA ALA A 85 -2.82 5.87 7.02
C ALA A 85 -4.25 5.40 6.70
N PRO A 86 -5.25 6.28 6.80
CA PRO A 86 -6.62 5.93 6.43
C PRO A 86 -6.84 5.81 4.92
N THR A 87 -5.96 6.41 4.09
CA THR A 87 -6.06 6.45 2.63
C THR A 87 -4.68 6.37 1.97
N VAL A 88 -4.63 5.99 0.68
CA VAL A 88 -3.41 6.02 -0.15
C VAL A 88 -2.84 7.44 -0.22
N ALA A 89 -3.70 8.45 -0.41
CA ALA A 89 -3.27 9.84 -0.46
C ALA A 89 -2.61 10.29 0.86
N ALA A 90 -3.19 9.91 2.01
CA ALA A 90 -2.62 10.22 3.32
C ALA A 90 -1.31 9.46 3.58
N LEU A 91 -1.18 8.23 3.07
CA LEU A 91 0.08 7.48 3.11
C LEU A 91 1.17 8.22 2.33
N VAL A 92 0.89 8.61 1.09
CA VAL A 92 1.82 9.34 0.22
C VAL A 92 2.22 10.66 0.85
N GLU A 93 1.26 11.49 1.25
CA GLU A 93 1.56 12.79 1.89
C GLU A 93 2.39 12.61 3.16
N GLY A 94 1.96 11.69 4.04
CA GLY A 94 2.62 11.44 5.31
C GLY A 94 4.05 10.92 5.14
N TRP A 95 4.26 9.99 4.20
CA TRP A 95 5.57 9.42 3.90
C TRP A 95 6.52 10.45 3.29
N CYS A 96 6.11 11.12 2.20
CA CYS A 96 6.96 12.08 1.49
C CYS A 96 7.27 13.32 2.34
N SER A 97 6.37 13.68 3.28
CA SER A 97 6.63 14.77 4.23
C SER A 97 7.48 14.36 5.44
N GLY A 98 7.80 13.07 5.59
CA GLY A 98 8.50 12.54 6.77
C GLY A 98 7.66 12.50 8.06
N LYS A 99 6.34 12.74 7.97
CA LYS A 99 5.42 12.61 9.11
C LYS A 99 5.14 11.15 9.47
N LEU A 100 5.22 10.25 8.49
CA LEU A 100 5.12 8.81 8.68
C LEU A 100 6.52 8.18 8.57
N SER A 101 6.75 7.19 9.41
CA SER A 101 7.96 6.36 9.39
C SER A 101 7.60 4.95 9.86
N ILE A 102 8.47 4.01 9.49
CA ILE A 102 8.46 2.61 9.95
C ILE A 102 9.69 2.34 10.81
#